data_AF-A0A8T4ZTF2-F1
#
_entry.id   AF-A0A8T4ZTF2-F1
#
_cell.length_a   1.000
_cell.length_b   1.000
_cell.length_c   1.000
_cell.angle_alpha   90.00
_cell.angle_beta   90.00
_cell.angle_gamma   90.00
#
_symmetry.space_group_name_H-M   'P 1'
#
loop_
_entity.id
_entity.type
_entity.pdbx_description
1 polymer ?
#
loop_
_entity_poly.entity_id
_entity_poly.type
_entity_poly.pdbx_seq_one_letter_code
_entity_poly.pdbx_strand_id
1 'polypeptide(L)'
;GEARFLISGQDAKMLKPNFIVRLMELFNIKIENVCEDHVVSSFHSEAYGEARKIGAHLIHWIPENSGLPCEIVMPDNSLVNGLVEDNFRSVFPDKIVQFERFGFARIEKVYGKIVAVFTHR
;
A
#
# COMPACT_ATOMS: atom_id res chain seq x y z
N GLY A 1 -10.64 -19.60 -5.27
CA GLY A 1 -9.22 -19.38 -4.93
C GLY A 1 -9.15 -18.31 -3.88
N GLU A 2 -8.09 -18.30 -3.07
CA GLU A 2 -7.85 -17.29 -2.04
C GLU A 2 -6.60 -16.49 -2.40
N ALA A 3 -6.59 -15.19 -2.08
CA ALA A 3 -5.44 -14.31 -2.21
C ALA A 3 -5.34 -13.45 -0.95
N ARG A 4 -4.12 -13.12 -0.55
CA ARG A 4 -3.85 -12.35 0.68
C ARG A 4 -2.95 -11.18 0.35
N PHE A 5 -3.30 -10.03 0.91
CA PHE A 5 -2.67 -8.75 0.64
C PHE A 5 -2.49 -7.97 1.93
N LEU A 6 -1.40 -7.22 2.01
CA LEU A 6 -1.15 -6.22 3.02
C LEU A 6 -1.61 -4.87 2.48
N ILE A 7 -2.30 -4.09 3.32
CA ILE A 7 -2.75 -2.74 3.02
C ILE A 7 -2.22 -1.78 4.08
N SER A 8 -2.22 -0.48 3.79
CA SER A 8 -1.88 0.52 4.80
C SER A 8 -2.81 0.42 6.01
N GLY A 9 -2.24 0.50 7.21
CA GLY A 9 -3.03 0.54 8.45
C GLY A 9 -3.95 1.77 8.54
N GLN A 10 -3.67 2.84 7.79
CA GLN A 10 -4.59 3.99 7.71
C GLN A 10 -5.84 3.64 6.89
N ASP A 11 -5.67 2.90 5.79
CA ASP A 11 -6.80 2.44 4.97
C ASP A 11 -7.62 1.39 5.71
N ALA A 12 -6.97 0.48 6.46
CA ALA A 12 -7.68 -0.53 7.25
C ALA A 12 -8.67 0.11 8.25
N LYS A 13 -8.29 1.23 8.88
CA LYS A 13 -9.13 1.94 9.87
C LYS A 13 -10.44 2.50 9.30
N MET A 14 -10.51 2.74 7.99
CA MET A 14 -11.72 3.25 7.35
C MET A 14 -12.63 2.15 6.78
N LEU A 15 -12.16 0.90 6.72
CA LEU A 15 -12.94 -0.21 6.19
C LEU A 15 -14.06 -0.62 7.15
N LYS A 16 -15.20 -1.00 6.57
CA LYS A 16 -16.39 -1.47 7.27
C LYS A 16 -17.11 -2.52 6.41
N PRO A 17 -17.87 -3.45 7.01
CA PRO A 17 -18.69 -4.39 6.25
C PRO A 17 -19.56 -3.70 5.19
N ASN A 18 -19.68 -4.34 4.02
CA ASN A 18 -20.32 -3.85 2.80
C ASN A 18 -19.63 -2.67 2.08
N PHE A 19 -18.49 -2.15 2.56
CA PHE A 19 -17.71 -1.20 1.76
C PHE A 19 -17.14 -1.89 0.52
N ILE A 20 -17.09 -1.16 -0.59
CA ILE A 20 -16.36 -1.58 -1.79
C ILE A 20 -15.15 -0.69 -1.92
N VAL A 21 -13.97 -1.32 -2.05
CA VAL A 21 -12.70 -0.64 -2.29
C VAL A 21 -12.03 -1.21 -3.52
N ARG A 22 -11.21 -0.40 -4.18
CA ARG A 22 -10.40 -0.84 -5.31
C ARG A 22 -8.95 -1.00 -4.87
N LEU A 23 -8.43 -2.21 -5.05
CA LEU A 23 -7.00 -2.46 -5.05
C LEU A 23 -6.43 -1.85 -6.34
N MET A 24 -5.53 -0.87 -6.21
CA MET A 24 -4.94 -0.17 -7.36
C MET A 24 -4.32 -1.17 -8.36
N GLU A 25 -4.55 -0.96 -9.65
CA GLU A 25 -4.12 -1.82 -10.76
C GLU A 25 -4.51 -3.31 -10.68
N LEU A 26 -5.47 -3.68 -9.81
CA LEU A 26 -5.90 -5.06 -9.62
C LEU A 26 -7.42 -5.20 -9.80
N PHE A 27 -8.20 -5.34 -8.74
CA PHE A 27 -9.65 -5.50 -8.80
C PHE A 27 -10.36 -4.84 -7.61
N ASN A 28 -11.69 -4.82 -7.68
CA ASN A 28 -12.56 -4.27 -6.65
C ASN A 28 -12.98 -5.39 -5.71
N ILE A 29 -12.91 -5.14 -4.40
CA ILE A 29 -13.29 -6.07 -3.34
C ILE A 29 -14.42 -5.49 -2.52
N LYS A 30 -15.31 -6.36 -2.05
CA LYS A 30 -16.34 -6.02 -1.07
C LYS A 30 -15.88 -6.51 0.30
N ILE A 31 -15.88 -5.62 1.28
CA ILE A 31 -15.52 -5.96 2.66
C ILE A 31 -16.68 -6.75 3.27
N GLU A 32 -16.40 -7.96 3.73
CA GLU A 32 -17.38 -8.83 4.41
C GLU A 32 -17.29 -8.65 5.92
N ASN A 33 -16.06 -8.64 6.46
CA ASN A 33 -15.82 -8.47 7.88
C ASN A 33 -14.48 -7.78 8.15
N VAL A 34 -14.40 -7.05 9.26
CA VAL A 34 -13.19 -6.40 9.75
C VAL A 34 -12.87 -6.99 11.12
N CYS A 35 -11.78 -7.76 11.19
CA CYS A 35 -11.25 -8.33 12.43
C CYS A 35 -10.18 -7.39 13.01
N GLU A 36 -9.64 -7.74 14.17
CA GLU A 36 -8.61 -6.93 14.84
C GLU A 36 -7.28 -6.90 14.05
N ASP A 37 -6.92 -8.03 13.44
CA ASP A 37 -5.63 -8.26 12.78
C ASP A 37 -5.73 -8.39 11.25
N HIS A 38 -6.94 -8.60 10.69
CA HIS A 38 -7.13 -8.78 9.26
C HIS A 38 -8.53 -8.36 8.79
N VAL A 39 -8.70 -8.26 7.47
CA VAL A 39 -9.98 -7.93 6.83
C VAL A 39 -10.38 -9.07 5.90
N VAL A 40 -11.60 -9.57 6.05
CA VAL A 40 -12.18 -10.57 5.16
C VAL A 40 -12.97 -9.87 4.08
N SER A 41 -12.70 -10.21 2.82
CA SER A 41 -13.36 -9.61 1.67
C SER A 41 -13.68 -10.64 0.61
N SER A 42 -14.63 -10.31 -0.25
CA SER A 42 -14.99 -11.08 -1.43
C SER A 42 -14.64 -10.29 -2.70
N PHE A 43 -14.34 -11.02 -3.78
CA PHE A 43 -14.20 -10.40 -5.09
C PHE A 43 -15.54 -9.79 -5.52
N HIS A 44 -15.52 -8.52 -5.93
CA HIS A 44 -16.71 -7.83 -6.42
C HIS A 44 -16.72 -7.75 -7.95
N SER A 45 -15.64 -7.22 -8.55
CA SER A 45 -15.54 -6.95 -9.99
C SER A 45 -14.12 -6.51 -10.35
N GLU A 46 -13.69 -6.66 -11.59
CA GLU A 46 -12.35 -6.24 -12.03
C GLU A 46 -12.28 -4.80 -12.55
N ALA A 47 -13.29 -4.40 -13.32
CA ALA A 47 -13.26 -3.15 -14.07
C ALA A 47 -13.15 -1.90 -13.19
N TYR A 48 -12.23 -1.00 -13.58
CA TYR A 48 -12.07 0.32 -12.94
C TYR A 48 -13.35 1.16 -12.98
N GLY A 49 -14.12 1.05 -14.06
CA GLY A 49 -15.38 1.77 -14.25
C GLY A 49 -16.40 1.52 -13.15
N GLU A 50 -16.46 0.30 -12.61
CA GLU A 50 -17.38 -0.05 -11.52
C GLU A 50 -17.01 0.65 -10.21
N ALA A 51 -15.72 0.64 -9.84
CA ALA A 51 -15.22 1.40 -8.71
C ALA A 51 -15.49 2.90 -8.85
N ARG A 52 -15.29 3.45 -10.06
CA ARG A 52 -15.52 4.88 -10.33
C ARG A 52 -16.99 5.27 -10.18
N LYS A 53 -17.94 4.44 -10.66
CA LYS A 53 -19.39 4.72 -10.59
C LYS A 53 -19.87 4.91 -9.16
N ILE A 54 -19.33 4.15 -8.21
CA ILE A 54 -19.72 4.18 -6.81
C ILE A 54 -18.81 5.05 -5.94
N GLY A 55 -17.81 5.72 -6.53
CA GLY A 55 -16.82 6.49 -5.78
C GLY A 55 -16.01 5.65 -4.80
N ALA A 56 -15.70 4.39 -5.16
CA ALA A 56 -14.95 3.48 -4.28
C ALA A 56 -13.58 4.07 -3.95
N HIS A 57 -13.11 3.82 -2.72
CA HIS A 57 -11.79 4.26 -2.31
C HIS A 57 -10.71 3.41 -3.01
N LEU A 58 -9.69 4.07 -3.56
CA LEU A 58 -8.53 3.40 -4.16
C LEU A 58 -7.45 3.25 -3.09
N ILE A 59 -6.98 2.02 -2.89
CA ILE A 59 -5.94 1.70 -1.90
C ILE A 59 -4.78 0.96 -2.56
N HIS A 60 -3.56 1.28 -2.13
CA HIS A 60 -2.38 0.54 -2.51
C HIS A 60 -2.29 -0.74 -1.66
N TRP A 61 -1.54 -1.71 -2.15
CA TRP A 61 -1.43 -3.02 -1.54
C TRP A 61 -0.09 -3.66 -1.90
N ILE A 62 0.31 -4.68 -1.13
CA ILE A 62 1.45 -5.55 -1.43
C ILE A 62 0.98 -7.00 -1.20
N PRO A 63 1.37 -7.99 -2.02
CA PRO A 63 1.05 -9.39 -1.75
C PRO A 63 1.54 -9.84 -0.36
N GLU A 64 0.75 -10.65 0.35
CA GLU A 64 1.21 -11.25 1.61
C GLU A 64 2.48 -12.09 1.38
N ASN A 65 3.41 -12.05 2.33
CA ASN A 65 4.73 -12.70 2.27
C ASN A 65 5.67 -12.14 1.18
N SER A 66 5.36 -10.96 0.64
CA SER A 66 6.25 -10.22 -0.25
C SER A 66 6.63 -8.86 0.34
N GLY A 67 7.60 -8.22 -0.30
CA GLY A 67 8.04 -6.88 0.05
C GLY A 67 9.23 -6.82 1.01
N LEU A 68 9.85 -5.64 1.04
CA LEU A 68 11.07 -5.36 1.78
C LEU A 68 10.79 -4.36 2.90
N PRO A 69 11.37 -4.54 4.10
CA PRO A 69 11.33 -3.54 5.14
C PRO A 69 11.86 -2.19 4.65
N CYS A 70 11.10 -1.13 4.91
CA CYS A 70 11.43 0.23 4.55
C CYS A 70 11.25 1.18 5.73
N GLU A 71 12.18 2.12 5.87
CA GLU A 71 12.10 3.28 6.74
C GLU A 71 12.09 4.55 5.91
N ILE A 72 11.18 5.46 6.23
CA ILE A 72 11.14 6.80 5.66
C ILE A 72 11.42 7.81 6.76
N VAL A 73 12.47 8.60 6.57
CA VAL A 73 12.78 9.77 7.39
C VAL A 73 11.94 10.93 6.90
N MET A 74 11.09 11.45 7.78
CA MET A 74 10.22 12.60 7.50
C MET A 74 10.96 13.92 7.76
N PRO A 75 10.47 15.07 7.24
CA PRO A 75 11.14 16.37 7.42
C PRO A 75 11.24 16.84 8.88
N ASP A 76 10.39 16.31 9.76
CA ASP A 76 10.40 16.56 11.21
C ASP A 76 11.30 15.57 11.99
N ASN A 77 12.15 14.83 11.28
CA ASN A 77 13.00 13.75 11.78
C ASN A 77 12.25 12.54 12.38
N SER A 78 10.92 12.46 12.21
CA SER A 78 10.19 11.25 12.57
C SER A 78 10.46 10.11 11.57
N LEU A 79 10.27 8.87 12.03
CA LEU A 79 10.45 7.66 11.22
C LEU A 79 9.09 7.02 10.94
N VAL A 80 8.81 6.78 9.66
CA VAL A 80 7.70 5.95 9.21
C VAL A 80 8.23 4.59 8.78
N ASN A 81 7.72 3.53 9.39
CA ASN A 81 8.07 2.15 9.05
C ASN A 81 7.00 1.53 8.17
N GLY A 82 7.42 0.72 7.19
CA GLY A 82 6.51 0.00 6.32
C GLY A 82 7.21 -1.04 5.45
N LEU A 83 6.51 -1.45 4.41
CA LEU A 83 6.99 -2.37 3.39
C LEU A 83 6.97 -1.68 2.03
N VAL A 84 7.91 -2.05 1.16
CA VAL A 84 7.95 -1.67 -0.26
C VAL A 84 7.98 -2.92 -1.12
N GLU A 85 7.57 -2.83 -2.38
CA GLU A 85 7.54 -3.97 -3.30
C GLU A 85 8.94 -4.57 -3.56
N ASP A 86 8.99 -5.84 -3.95
CA ASP A 86 10.27 -6.54 -4.21
C ASP A 86 11.10 -5.94 -5.36
N ASN A 87 10.49 -5.16 -6.26
CA ASN A 87 11.21 -4.43 -7.31
C ASN A 87 12.23 -3.43 -6.74
N PHE A 88 12.06 -2.98 -5.48
CA PHE A 88 13.00 -2.12 -4.77
C PHE A 88 14.37 -2.76 -4.53
N ARG A 89 14.51 -4.09 -4.65
CA ARG A 89 15.82 -4.77 -4.63
C ARG A 89 16.77 -4.27 -5.73
N SER A 90 16.21 -3.76 -6.82
CA SER A 90 16.98 -3.27 -7.98
C SER A 90 17.20 -1.75 -7.97
N VAL A 91 16.66 -1.04 -6.98
CA VAL A 91 16.79 0.41 -6.87
C VAL A 91 18.17 0.76 -6.29
N PHE A 92 18.71 1.90 -6.72
CA PHE A 92 20.01 2.41 -6.28
C PHE A 92 19.84 3.61 -5.34
N PRO A 93 20.81 3.87 -4.46
CA PRO A 93 20.89 5.13 -3.72
C PRO A 93 20.79 6.36 -4.65
N ASP A 94 20.36 7.47 -4.08
CA ASP A 94 20.13 8.77 -4.71
C ASP A 94 19.00 8.83 -5.76
N LYS A 95 18.29 7.73 -5.97
CA LYS A 95 17.07 7.74 -6.79
C LYS A 95 15.91 8.34 -6.02
N ILE A 96 15.15 9.22 -6.69
CA ILE A 96 13.84 9.68 -6.21
C ILE A 96 12.79 8.71 -6.73
N VAL A 97 12.00 8.16 -5.81
CA VAL A 97 10.89 7.25 -6.10
C VAL A 97 9.58 7.88 -5.63
N GLN A 98 8.48 7.48 -6.27
CA GLN A 98 7.13 7.84 -5.83
C GLN A 98 6.51 6.64 -5.11
N PHE A 99 6.20 6.80 -3.83
CA PHE A 99 5.37 5.87 -3.09
C PHE A 99 3.91 6.25 -3.25
N GLU A 100 3.12 5.37 -3.84
CA GLU A 100 1.72 5.64 -4.17
C GLU A 100 0.91 6.06 -2.94
N ARG A 101 0.17 7.16 -3.09
CA ARG A 101 -0.65 7.78 -2.02
C ARG A 101 0.14 8.26 -0.80
N PHE A 102 1.46 8.11 -0.76
CA PHE A 102 2.33 8.59 0.31
C PHE A 102 3.11 9.85 -0.11
N GLY A 103 3.85 9.80 -1.21
CA GLY A 103 4.65 10.92 -1.73
C GLY A 103 5.98 10.49 -2.34
N PHE A 104 6.84 11.46 -2.64
CA PHE A 104 8.16 11.25 -3.22
C PHE A 104 9.23 11.17 -2.14
N ALA A 105 10.16 10.22 -2.29
CA ALA A 105 11.30 10.06 -1.38
C ALA A 105 12.60 9.76 -2.14
N ARG A 106 13.73 10.25 -1.64
CA ARG A 106 15.06 9.88 -2.13
C ARG A 106 15.56 8.66 -1.36
N ILE A 107 16.09 7.68 -2.07
CA ILE A 107 16.66 6.46 -1.48
C ILE A 107 18.06 6.76 -0.95
N GLU A 108 18.30 6.53 0.34
CA GLU A 108 19.63 6.65 0.95
C GLU A 108 20.37 5.33 0.94
N LYS A 109 19.67 4.23 1.26
CA LYS A 109 20.29 2.91 1.49
C LYS A 109 19.38 1.79 1.02
N VAL A 110 20.00 0.77 0.43
CA VAL A 110 19.29 -0.41 -0.11
C VAL A 110 19.79 -1.76 0.44
N TYR A 111 20.76 -1.77 1.36
CA TYR A 111 21.31 -3.00 1.93
C TYR A 111 20.66 -3.37 3.26
N GLY A 112 20.05 -4.56 3.32
CA GLY A 112 19.38 -5.14 4.49
C GLY A 112 17.98 -4.56 4.74
N LYS A 113 17.88 -3.24 4.84
CA LYS A 113 16.64 -2.46 4.96
C LYS A 113 16.71 -1.28 4.01
N ILE A 114 15.59 -0.97 3.34
CA ILE A 114 15.49 0.23 2.52
C ILE A 114 15.34 1.44 3.44
N VAL A 115 16.16 2.47 3.24
CA VAL A 115 16.02 3.75 3.94
C VAL A 115 15.84 4.84 2.90
N ALA A 116 14.80 5.65 3.07
CA ALA A 116 14.48 6.77 2.21
C ALA A 116 14.25 8.04 3.01
N VAL A 117 14.47 9.20 2.39
CA VAL A 117 14.18 10.53 2.96
C VAL A 117 13.02 11.13 2.18
N PHE A 118 11.95 11.48 2.88
CA PHE A 118 10.78 12.12 2.29
C PHE A 118 11.15 13.48 1.70
N THR A 119 10.58 13.79 0.53
CA THR A 119 10.83 15.05 -0.17
C THR A 119 9.58 15.93 -0.21
N HIS A 120 8.51 15.46 -0.87
CA HIS A 120 7.26 16.18 -1.05
C HIS A 120 6.13 15.22 -1.43
N ARG A 121 4.88 15.70 -1.39
CA ARG A 121 3.68 14.94 -1.75
C ARG A 121 2.82 15.75 -2.72
#